data_AF-A0A945S2G3-F1
#
_entry.id   AF-A0A945S2G3-F1
#
_cell.length_a   1.000
_cell.length_b   1.000
_cell.length_c   1.000
_cell.angle_alpha   90.00
_cell.angle_beta   90.00
_cell.angle_gamma   90.00
#
_symmetry.space_group_name_H-M   'P 1'
#
loop_
_entity.id
_entity.type
_entity.pdbx_description
1 polymer ?
#
loop_
_entity_poly.entity_id
_entity_poly.type
_entity_poly.pdbx_seq_one_letter_code
_entity_poly.pdbx_strand_id
1 'polypeptide(L)'
;MKAEECELLTESGRSTRLRLKNGLIYSFLDIPSTDSHGTLTGQASVSGQGTLSLWTSTCVRPPSLKAQAFSHDTKAPLGTFELTNASSTLTFMRDFAPYERGYVYIRVSGEAVLSHVSGVYSETQESVP
;
A
#
# COMPACT_ATOMS: atom_id res chain seq x y z
N MET A 1 -3.20 17.08 10.28
CA MET A 1 -2.03 17.17 9.39
C MET A 1 -1.54 18.61 9.44
N LYS A 2 -0.39 18.86 10.05
CA LYS A 2 0.30 20.14 9.85
C LYS A 2 0.97 20.06 8.48
N ALA A 3 1.02 21.17 7.74
CA ALA A 3 1.57 21.23 6.37
C ALA A 3 3.04 20.76 6.24
N GLU A 4 3.73 20.43 7.35
CA GLU A 4 5.10 19.92 7.38
C GLU A 4 5.21 18.39 7.19
N GLU A 5 4.13 17.62 7.32
CA GLU A 5 4.17 16.15 7.28
C GLU A 5 3.94 15.57 5.88
N CYS A 6 3.22 16.31 5.03
CA CYS A 6 2.80 15.87 3.70
C CYS A 6 2.65 17.08 2.76
N GLU A 7 3.33 17.05 1.62
CA GLU A 7 3.35 18.15 0.64
C GLU A 7 3.25 17.59 -0.79
N LEU A 8 2.38 18.20 -1.61
CA LEU A 8 2.34 17.93 -3.04
C LEU A 8 3.43 18.73 -3.75
N LEU A 9 4.32 18.02 -4.45
CA LEU A 9 5.36 18.62 -5.27
C LEU A 9 4.90 18.68 -6.73
N THR A 10 4.61 19.89 -7.21
CA THR A 10 4.22 20.15 -8.60
C THR A 10 5.30 20.98 -9.29
N GLU A 11 5.89 20.45 -10.37
CA GLU A 11 6.92 21.11 -11.17
C GLU A 11 6.55 21.00 -12.66
N SER A 12 6.73 22.07 -13.44
CA SER A 12 6.45 22.03 -14.88
C SER A 12 7.31 20.98 -15.59
N GLY A 13 6.68 20.15 -16.43
CA GLY A 13 7.35 19.05 -17.14
C GLY A 13 7.59 17.79 -16.30
N ARG A 14 7.05 17.71 -15.07
CA ARG A 14 7.10 16.50 -14.22
C ARG A 14 5.72 16.13 -13.70
N SER A 15 5.49 14.84 -13.50
CA SER A 15 4.31 14.34 -12.79
C SER A 15 4.32 14.84 -11.34
N THR A 16 3.13 15.09 -10.80
CA THR A 16 2.96 15.42 -9.37
C THR A 16 3.51 14.31 -8.50
N ARG A 17 4.27 14.68 -7.47
CA ARG A 17 4.85 13.76 -6.49
C ARG A 17 4.39 14.14 -5.10
N LEU A 18 4.52 13.22 -4.15
CA LEU A 18 4.13 13.45 -2.77
C LEU A 18 5.36 13.36 -1.87
N ARG A 19 5.70 14.46 -1.20
CA ARG A 19 6.68 14.45 -0.12
C ARG A 19 6.01 14.06 1.19
N LEU A 20 6.61 13.13 1.92
CA LEU A 20 6.24 12.76 3.28
C LEU A 20 7.41 12.93 4.23
N LYS A 21 7.16 13.53 5.38
CA LYS A 21 8.14 13.68 6.46
C LYS A 21 7.60 13.09 7.74
N ASN A 22 8.25 12.03 8.24
CA ASN A 22 7.81 11.27 9.43
C ASN A 22 6.31 10.93 9.42
N GLY A 23 5.78 10.63 8.24
CA GLY A 23 4.34 10.56 7.99
C GLY A 23 3.82 9.14 7.77
N LEU A 24 2.50 9.02 7.78
CA LEU A 24 1.76 7.81 7.45
C LEU A 24 0.68 8.15 6.42
N ILE A 25 0.60 7.36 5.35
CA ILE A 25 -0.56 7.32 4.48
C ILE A 25 -1.22 5.95 4.58
N TYR A 26 -2.54 5.99 4.69
CA TYR A 26 -3.40 4.83 4.48
C TYR A 26 -4.22 5.05 3.21
N SER A 27 -4.18 4.06 2.32
CA SER A 27 -4.87 3.99 1.02
C SER A 27 -4.27 4.80 -0.13
N PHE A 28 -3.44 4.12 -0.94
CA PHE A 28 -3.32 4.32 -2.40
C PHE A 28 -3.92 3.17 -3.21
N LEU A 29 -4.12 2.01 -2.57
CA LEU A 29 -4.55 0.77 -3.18
C LEU A 29 -5.55 0.12 -2.23
N ASP A 30 -6.80 0.00 -2.70
CA ASP A 30 -7.85 -0.76 -2.03
C ASP A 30 -7.76 -2.23 -2.47
N ILE A 31 -7.89 -3.14 -1.53
CA ILE A 31 -7.83 -4.58 -1.78
C ILE A 31 -9.27 -5.08 -1.92
N PRO A 32 -9.67 -5.55 -3.12
CA PRO A 32 -11.04 -5.96 -3.36
C PRO A 32 -11.40 -7.21 -2.55
N SER A 33 -12.65 -7.27 -2.11
CA SER A 33 -13.21 -8.46 -1.46
C SER A 33 -13.71 -9.43 -2.53
N THR A 34 -12.93 -10.45 -2.86
CA THR A 34 -13.30 -11.54 -3.80
C THR A 34 -13.71 -12.79 -3.03
N ASP A 35 -14.49 -13.69 -3.63
CA ASP A 35 -14.78 -15.02 -3.04
C ASP A 35 -13.70 -16.06 -3.35
N SER A 36 -12.73 -15.69 -4.17
CA SER A 36 -11.54 -16.45 -4.55
C SER A 36 -10.29 -15.99 -3.79
N HIS A 37 -9.27 -16.84 -3.75
CA HIS A 37 -7.91 -16.43 -3.41
C HIS A 37 -7.40 -15.39 -4.41
N GLY A 38 -6.53 -14.49 -3.97
CA GLY A 38 -5.88 -13.55 -4.88
C GLY A 38 -4.54 -13.04 -4.37
N THR A 39 -3.81 -12.40 -5.27
CA THR A 39 -2.48 -11.86 -5.00
C THR A 39 -2.47 -10.39 -5.38
N LEU A 40 -2.07 -9.53 -4.42
CA LEU A 40 -1.69 -8.16 -4.72
C LEU A 40 -0.22 -8.14 -5.10
N THR A 41 0.09 -7.66 -6.31
CA THR A 41 1.46 -7.31 -6.70
C THR A 41 1.52 -5.82 -6.96
N GLY A 42 2.51 -5.14 -6.38
CA GLY A 42 2.65 -3.70 -6.55
C GLY A 42 4.07 -3.20 -6.49
N GLN A 43 4.21 -1.91 -6.78
CA GLN A 43 5.47 -1.21 -6.77
C GLN A 43 5.31 0.24 -6.28
N ALA A 44 6.37 0.77 -5.71
CA ALA A 44 6.48 2.17 -5.31
C ALA A 44 7.80 2.76 -5.80
N SER A 45 7.73 3.87 -6.52
CA SER A 45 8.90 4.65 -6.91
C SER A 45 9.15 5.73 -5.87
N VAL A 46 10.31 5.68 -5.21
CA VAL A 46 10.64 6.50 -4.06
C VAL A 46 12.10 6.96 -4.05
N SER A 47 12.34 8.16 -3.54
CA SER A 47 13.64 8.65 -3.10
C SER A 47 13.51 9.31 -1.73
N GLY A 48 14.61 9.47 -0.99
CA GLY A 48 14.59 10.13 0.31
C GLY A 48 15.69 9.67 1.27
N GLN A 49 15.45 9.84 2.56
CA GLN A 49 16.34 9.42 3.64
C GLN A 49 15.53 8.81 4.79
N GLY A 50 16.15 7.86 5.49
CA GLY A 50 15.50 7.09 6.55
C GLY A 50 14.83 5.84 6.00
N THR A 51 13.69 5.44 6.56
CA THR A 51 13.04 4.17 6.22
C THR A 51 11.62 4.35 5.71
N LEU A 52 11.26 3.53 4.73
CA LEU A 52 9.88 3.33 4.27
C LEU A 52 9.42 1.94 4.71
N SER A 53 8.29 1.87 5.41
CA SER A 53 7.65 0.61 5.82
C SER A 53 6.29 0.46 5.17
N LEU A 54 6.05 -0.72 4.59
CA LEU A 54 4.80 -1.10 3.93
C LEU A 54 4.15 -2.25 4.71
N TRP A 55 2.84 -2.15 4.92
CA TRP A 55 2.03 -3.25 5.44
C TRP A 55 0.61 -3.15 4.92
N THR A 56 -0.12 -4.24 4.98
CA THR A 56 -1.56 -4.24 4.78
C THR A 56 -2.27 -4.26 6.12
N SER A 57 -3.41 -3.57 6.21
CA SER A 57 -4.35 -3.74 7.32
C SER A 57 -5.67 -4.22 6.77
N THR A 58 -6.08 -5.42 7.18
CA THR A 58 -7.18 -6.16 6.56
C THR A 58 -8.08 -6.84 7.58
N CYS A 59 -9.23 -7.29 7.09
CA CYS A 59 -10.12 -8.22 7.79
C CYS A 59 -10.79 -9.17 6.79
N VAL A 60 -11.21 -10.34 7.27
CA VAL A 60 -11.98 -11.32 6.48
C VAL A 60 -13.47 -11.09 6.70
N ARG A 61 -14.22 -10.93 5.61
CA ARG A 61 -15.65 -10.56 5.63
C ARG A 61 -16.48 -11.39 4.65
N PRO A 62 -16.69 -12.69 4.93
CA PRO A 62 -17.57 -13.53 4.14
C PRO A 62 -19.01 -13.03 4.17
N PRO A 63 -19.90 -13.51 3.27
CA PRO A 63 -21.29 -13.06 3.19
C PRO A 63 -22.06 -13.14 4.52
N SER A 64 -21.75 -14.15 5.35
CA SER A 64 -22.33 -14.32 6.70
C SER A 64 -22.01 -13.16 7.65
N LEU A 65 -20.93 -12.42 7.41
CA LEU A 65 -20.47 -11.29 8.22
C LEU A 65 -20.56 -9.95 7.47
N LYS A 66 -21.27 -9.88 6.33
CA LYS A 66 -21.33 -8.70 5.46
C LYS A 66 -21.83 -7.43 6.16
N ALA A 67 -22.72 -7.58 7.14
CA ALA A 67 -23.26 -6.47 7.93
C ALA A 67 -22.26 -5.89 8.94
N GLN A 68 -21.15 -6.57 9.21
CA GLN A 68 -20.13 -6.07 10.14
C GLN A 68 -19.26 -5.00 9.48
N ALA A 69 -18.97 -3.95 10.23
CA ALA A 69 -18.04 -2.91 9.82
C ALA A 69 -16.64 -3.47 9.55
N PHE A 70 -15.86 -2.73 8.77
CA PHE A 70 -14.43 -3.00 8.60
C PHE A 70 -13.70 -2.93 9.95
N SER A 71 -12.72 -3.80 10.15
CA SER A 71 -11.81 -3.77 11.29
C SER A 71 -10.38 -4.06 10.84
N HIS A 72 -9.42 -3.77 11.72
CA HIS A 72 -8.00 -3.94 11.48
C HIS A 72 -7.49 -5.27 12.07
N ASP A 73 -8.19 -6.37 11.78
CA ASP A 73 -7.96 -7.69 12.41
C ASP A 73 -6.55 -8.22 12.12
N THR A 74 -6.08 -8.00 10.88
CA THR A 74 -4.79 -8.48 10.41
C THR A 74 -3.91 -7.29 10.01
N LYS A 75 -2.66 -7.30 10.51
CA LYS A 75 -1.60 -6.40 10.07
C LYS A 75 -0.45 -7.25 9.53
N ALA A 76 -0.27 -7.27 8.21
CA ALA A 76 0.76 -8.09 7.56
C ALA A 76 1.83 -7.22 6.88
N PRO A 77 3.13 -7.40 7.19
CA PRO A 77 4.19 -6.62 6.58
C PRO A 77 4.34 -6.96 5.08
N LEU A 78 4.57 -5.94 4.27
CA LEU A 78 4.93 -6.05 2.85
C LEU A 78 6.43 -5.76 2.61
N GLY A 79 7.08 -5.07 3.56
CA GLY A 79 8.52 -4.83 3.55
C GLY A 79 8.91 -3.56 4.29
N THR A 80 10.19 -3.46 4.64
CA THR A 80 10.82 -2.25 5.16
C THR A 80 12.08 -1.99 4.34
N PHE A 81 12.25 -0.76 3.88
CA PHE A 81 13.25 -0.37 2.91
C PHE A 81 14.00 0.87 3.38
N GLU A 82 15.33 0.82 3.34
CA GLU A 82 16.18 1.99 3.54
C GLU A 82 16.08 2.90 2.30
N LEU A 83 15.88 4.20 2.53
CA LEU A 83 15.75 5.20 1.48
C LEU A 83 17.10 5.83 1.16
N THR A 84 17.29 6.13 -0.12
CA THR A 84 18.43 6.91 -0.60
C THR A 84 17.95 8.09 -1.43
N ASN A 85 18.78 9.13 -1.56
CA ASN A 85 18.43 10.31 -2.36
C ASN A 85 18.27 9.97 -3.85
N ALA A 86 18.81 8.83 -4.31
CA ALA A 86 18.57 8.31 -5.65
C ALA A 86 17.20 7.66 -5.74
N SER A 87 16.48 7.91 -6.84
CA SER A 87 15.19 7.26 -7.09
C SER A 87 15.38 5.75 -7.25
N SER A 88 14.53 4.99 -6.56
CA SER A 88 14.50 3.53 -6.62
C SER A 88 13.06 3.04 -6.74
N THR A 89 12.88 1.85 -7.32
CA THR A 89 11.59 1.16 -7.37
C THR A 89 11.61 0.01 -6.38
N LEU A 90 10.68 0.03 -5.45
CA LEU A 90 10.43 -1.04 -4.49
C LEU A 90 9.27 -1.87 -5.00
N THR A 91 9.38 -3.20 -4.93
CA THR A 91 8.28 -4.12 -5.26
C THR A 91 7.75 -4.79 -4.01
N PHE A 92 6.47 -5.12 -4.00
CA PHE A 92 5.82 -5.84 -2.92
C PHE A 92 4.78 -6.81 -3.46
N MET A 93 4.59 -7.92 -2.76
CA MET A 93 3.60 -8.94 -3.11
C MET A 93 3.00 -9.56 -1.85
N ARG A 94 1.70 -9.87 -1.88
CA ARG A 94 1.03 -10.62 -0.81
C ARG A 94 -0.17 -11.39 -1.34
N ASP A 95 -0.35 -12.59 -0.83
CA ASP A 95 -1.54 -13.40 -1.04
C ASP A 95 -2.64 -13.09 -0.01
N PHE A 96 -3.88 -13.18 -0.45
CA PHE A 96 -5.10 -12.87 0.29
C PHE A 96 -6.03 -14.07 0.31
N ALA A 97 -6.66 -14.27 1.46
CA ALA A 97 -7.72 -15.27 1.59
C ALA A 97 -9.02 -14.79 0.93
N PRO A 98 -9.93 -15.71 0.56
CA PRO A 98 -11.29 -15.36 0.20
C PRO A 98 -11.92 -14.40 1.21
N TYR A 99 -12.56 -13.37 0.68
CA TYR A 99 -13.24 -12.29 1.38
C TYR A 99 -12.34 -11.43 2.28
N GLU A 100 -11.02 -11.52 2.12
CA GLU A 100 -10.11 -10.59 2.75
C GLU A 100 -10.15 -9.23 2.04
N ARG A 101 -10.36 -8.16 2.80
CA ARG A 101 -10.41 -6.78 2.30
C ARG A 101 -9.60 -5.85 3.17
N GLY A 102 -9.14 -4.74 2.62
CA GLY A 102 -8.47 -3.69 3.39
C GLY A 102 -7.54 -2.83 2.55
N TYR A 103 -6.53 -2.26 3.20
CA TYR A 103 -5.71 -1.20 2.58
C TYR A 103 -4.23 -1.48 2.72
N VAL A 104 -3.44 -0.93 1.78
CA VAL A 104 -2.00 -0.77 1.94
C VAL A 104 -1.70 0.52 2.71
N TYR A 105 -0.77 0.41 3.65
CA TYR A 105 -0.23 1.50 4.46
C TYR A 105 1.21 1.75 4.08
N ILE A 106 1.59 3.03 4.00
CA ILE A 106 2.95 3.49 3.76
C ILE A 106 3.36 4.41 4.90
N ARG A 107 4.37 4.01 5.66
CA ARG A 107 4.98 4.86 6.70
C ARG A 107 6.38 5.26 6.29
N VAL A 108 6.70 6.52 6.51
CA VAL A 108 8.05 7.06 6.34
C VAL A 108 8.55 7.49 7.72
N SER A 109 9.75 7.04 8.08
CA SER A 109 10.52 7.60 9.20
C SER A 109 11.74 8.26 8.62
N GLY A 110 11.80 9.59 8.65
CA GLY A 110 12.70 10.41 7.83
C GLY A 110 11.92 11.26 6.84
N GLU A 111 12.39 11.34 5.59
CA GLU A 111 11.74 12.08 4.51
C GLU A 111 11.76 11.26 3.23
N ALA A 112 10.63 11.17 2.53
CA ALA A 112 10.50 10.48 1.27
C ALA A 112 9.75 11.34 0.25
N VAL A 113 10.12 11.20 -1.03
CA VAL A 113 9.35 11.67 -2.17
C VAL A 113 8.83 10.45 -2.91
N LEU A 114 7.53 10.23 -2.82
CA LEU A 114 6.79 9.21 -3.57
C LEU A 114 6.42 9.78 -4.93
N SER A 115 6.92 9.18 -6.00
CA SER A 115 6.59 9.59 -7.37
C SER A 115 5.55 8.70 -8.03
N HIS A 116 5.44 7.46 -7.57
CA HIS A 116 4.45 6.52 -8.07
C HIS A 116 4.18 5.43 -7.03
N VAL A 117 2.92 5.05 -6.88
CA VAL A 117 2.50 3.86 -6.14
C VAL A 117 1.43 3.19 -6.98
N SER A 118 1.63 1.92 -7.33
CA SER A 118 0.65 1.13 -8.08
C SER A 118 0.62 -0.30 -7.59
N GLY A 119 -0.50 -0.96 -7.84
CA GLY A 119 -0.68 -2.37 -7.56
C GLY A 119 -1.81 -2.92 -8.39
N VAL A 120 -1.70 -4.22 -8.68
CA VAL A 120 -2.70 -5.01 -9.39
C VAL A 120 -3.06 -6.16 -8.47
N TYR A 121 -4.36 -6.31 -8.22
CA TYR A 121 -4.90 -7.49 -7.59
C TYR A 121 -5.30 -8.49 -8.68
N SER A 122 -4.83 -9.73 -8.56
CA SER A 122 -5.15 -10.81 -9.49
C SER A 122 -5.76 -11.97 -8.72
N GLU A 123 -6.96 -12.38 -9.11
CA GLU A 123 -7.61 -13.56 -8.58
C GLU A 123 -6.90 -14.83 -9.07
N THR A 124 -6.67 -15.77 -8.17
CA THR A 124 -6.24 -17.11 -8.53
C THR A 124 -7.49 -17.85 -8.97
N GLN A 125 -7.62 -18.11 -10.27
CA GLN A 125 -8.63 -19.05 -10.73
C GLN A 125 -8.28 -20.43 -10.19
N GLU A 126 -9.05 -20.92 -9.22
CA GLU A 126 -9.06 -22.35 -8.94
C GLU A 126 -9.57 -23.04 -10.21
N SER A 127 -8.68 -23.75 -10.90
CA SER A 127 -9.08 -24.66 -11.96
C SER A 127 -9.96 -25.73 -11.33
N VAL A 128 -11.28 -25.63 -11.52
CA VAL A 128 -12.21 -26.71 -11.20
C VAL A 128 -11.83 -27.89 -12.10
N PRO A 129 -11.46 -29.07 -11.54
CA PRO A 129 -11.20 -30.27 -12.32
C PRO A 129 -12.45 -30.79 -13.05
#